data_AF-A0A953A6J6-F1
#
_entry.id   AF-A0A953A6J6-F1
#
_cell.length_a   1.000
_cell.length_b   1.000
_cell.length_c   1.000
_cell.angle_alpha   90.00
_cell.angle_beta   90.00
_cell.angle_gamma   90.00
#
_symmetry.space_group_name_H-M   'P 1'
#
loop_
_entity.id
_entity.type
_entity.pdbx_description
1 polymer ?
#
loop_
_entity_poly.entity_id
_entity_poly.type
_entity_poly.pdbx_seq_one_letter_code
_entity_poly.pdbx_strand_id
1 'polypeptide(L)'
;MVEDVLTTGGSVELVSKSILAARATVRSYVGVLVNRSGLKDVDGKKIIALITKEMPMWDLADCPLCKQGSEAIRPRQPAENWARLNAPY
;
A
#
# COMPACT_ATOMS: atom_id res chain seq x y z
N MET A 1 -11.54 10.54 2.90
CA MET A 1 -10.55 9.80 3.72
C MET A 1 -9.17 10.30 3.34
N VAL A 2 -8.19 10.14 4.21
CA VAL A 2 -6.80 10.51 3.95
C VAL A 2 -5.89 9.35 4.36
N GLU A 3 -4.96 8.98 3.49
CA GLU A 3 -3.93 7.97 3.72
C GLU A 3 -2.54 8.60 3.51
N ASP A 4 -1.51 8.05 4.14
CA ASP A 4 -0.13 8.41 3.83
C ASP A 4 0.30 7.79 2.49
N VAL A 5 0.16 6.46 2.36
CA VAL A 5 0.58 5.69 1.18
C VAL A 5 -0.54 4.75 0.74
N LEU A 6 -0.95 4.86 -0.53
CA LEU A 6 -1.94 3.99 -1.13
C LEU A 6 -1.26 2.91 -1.98
N THR A 7 -1.50 1.64 -1.61
CA THR A 7 -0.93 0.44 -2.22
C THR A 7 -1.97 -0.39 -2.98
N THR A 8 -2.86 -1.08 -2.29
CA THR A 8 -3.95 -1.86 -2.91
C THR A 8 -5.30 -1.19 -2.79
N GLY A 9 -5.44 -0.19 -1.91
CA GLY A 9 -6.72 0.43 -1.57
C GLY A 9 -7.53 -0.33 -0.51
N GLY A 10 -7.10 -1.52 -0.08
CA GLY A 10 -7.87 -2.34 0.87
C GLY A 10 -8.18 -1.65 2.21
N SER A 11 -7.24 -0.88 2.77
CA SER A 11 -7.49 -0.11 4.00
C SER A 11 -8.63 0.92 3.80
N VAL A 12 -8.62 1.61 2.67
CA VAL A 12 -9.63 2.60 2.29
C VAL A 12 -11.01 1.96 2.16
N GLU A 13 -11.10 0.76 1.58
CA GLU A 13 -12.35 0.01 1.46
C GLU A 13 -12.90 -0.42 2.83
N LEU A 14 -12.05 -0.98 3.69
CA LEU A 14 -12.45 -1.43 5.03
C LEU A 14 -12.95 -0.26 5.90
N VAL A 15 -12.24 0.87 5.85
CA VAL A 15 -12.65 2.08 6.56
C VAL A 15 -13.94 2.65 5.96
N SER A 16 -14.08 2.68 4.63
CA SER A 16 -15.31 3.12 3.97
C SER A 16 -16.52 2.30 4.41
N LYS A 17 -16.39 0.96 4.40
CA LYS A 17 -17.44 0.04 4.87
C LYS A 17 -17.81 0.29 6.32
N SER A 18 -16.81 0.53 7.19
CA SER A 18 -17.03 0.82 8.62
C SER A 18 -17.78 2.14 8.83
N ILE A 19 -17.44 3.20 8.08
CA ILE A 19 -18.14 4.49 8.15
C ILE A 19 -19.59 4.37 7.69
N LEU A 20 -19.83 3.65 6.57
CA LEU A 20 -21.18 3.41 6.06
C LEU A 20 -22.03 2.59 7.03
N ALA A 21 -21.44 1.56 7.67
CA ALA A 21 -22.11 0.78 8.70
C ALA A 21 -22.52 1.62 9.92
N ALA A 22 -21.73 2.66 10.25
CA ALA A 22 -22.07 3.65 11.27
C ALA A 22 -23.12 4.69 10.81
N ARG A 23 -23.76 4.49 9.65
CA ARG A 23 -24.74 5.41 9.03
C ARG A 23 -24.16 6.81 8.75
N ALA A 24 -22.85 6.91 8.60
CA ALA A 24 -22.18 8.14 8.20
C ALA A 24 -21.88 8.14 6.70
N THR A 25 -21.51 9.31 6.16
CA THR A 25 -21.24 9.48 4.73
C THR A 25 -19.74 9.45 4.45
N VAL A 26 -19.34 8.70 3.41
CA VAL A 26 -17.98 8.75 2.86
C VAL A 26 -17.98 9.70 1.66
N ARG A 27 -17.06 10.67 1.64
CA ARG A 27 -16.91 11.58 0.50
C ARG A 27 -16.34 10.86 -0.73
N SER A 28 -16.60 11.41 -1.91
CA SER A 28 -16.18 10.88 -3.22
C SER A 28 -14.67 10.94 -3.50
N TYR A 29 -13.86 11.40 -2.54
CA TYR A 29 -12.42 11.59 -2.70
C TYR A 29 -11.61 10.87 -1.61
N VAL A 30 -10.47 10.35 -2.03
CA VAL A 30 -9.41 9.80 -1.16
C VAL A 30 -8.15 10.64 -1.38
N GLY A 31 -7.78 11.41 -0.35
CA GLY A 31 -6.51 12.15 -0.36
C GLY A 31 -5.37 11.22 0.01
N VAL A 32 -4.25 11.29 -0.71
CA VAL A 32 -3.06 10.51 -0.36
C VAL A 32 -1.78 11.31 -0.62
N LEU A 33 -0.75 11.13 0.22
CA LEU A 33 0.55 11.72 -0.07
C LEU A 33 1.21 10.98 -1.24
N VAL A 34 1.28 9.65 -1.19
CA VAL A 34 1.90 8.81 -2.23
C VAL A 34 0.94 7.73 -2.74
N ASN A 35 0.58 7.79 -4.02
CA ASN A 35 -0.09 6.70 -4.72
C ASN A 35 0.94 5.82 -5.45
N ARG A 36 1.14 4.60 -4.97
CA ARG A 36 2.01 3.60 -5.63
C ARG A 36 1.27 2.43 -6.27
N SER A 37 -0.05 2.53 -6.34
CA SER A 37 -0.94 1.46 -6.83
C SER A 37 -1.17 1.47 -8.34
N GLY A 38 -0.99 2.63 -8.99
CA GLY A 38 -1.47 2.87 -10.35
C GLY A 38 -2.98 3.10 -10.48
N LEU A 39 -3.76 2.91 -9.40
CA LEU A 39 -5.21 3.12 -9.38
C LEU A 39 -5.55 4.61 -9.46
N LYS A 40 -6.67 4.92 -10.12
CA LYS A 40 -7.25 6.28 -10.20
C LYS A 40 -8.41 6.47 -9.22
N ASP A 41 -9.01 5.38 -8.78
CA ASP A 41 -10.08 5.34 -7.81
C ASP A 41 -9.99 4.07 -6.95
N VAL A 42 -10.63 4.10 -5.78
CA VAL A 42 -10.87 2.93 -4.92
C VAL A 42 -12.34 2.92 -4.55
N ASP A 43 -13.04 1.84 -4.92
CA ASP A 43 -14.47 1.68 -4.64
C ASP A 43 -15.29 2.92 -5.07
N GLY A 44 -15.07 3.36 -6.32
CA GLY A 44 -15.73 4.52 -6.93
C GLY A 44 -15.32 5.90 -6.36
N LYS A 45 -14.35 5.95 -5.44
CA LYS A 45 -13.86 7.20 -4.84
C LYS A 45 -12.57 7.62 -5.53
N LYS A 46 -12.56 8.82 -6.09
CA LYS A 46 -11.42 9.36 -6.85
C LYS A 46 -10.21 9.57 -5.95
N ILE A 47 -9.05 9.03 -6.35
CA ILE A 47 -7.78 9.27 -5.67
C ILE A 47 -7.24 10.64 -6.07
N ILE A 48 -6.86 11.44 -5.07
CA ILE A 48 -6.14 12.71 -5.22
C ILE A 48 -4.79 12.54 -4.52
N ALA A 49 -3.72 12.44 -5.32
CA ALA A 49 -2.37 12.15 -4.83
C ALA A 49 -1.43 13.34 -5.03
N LEU A 50 -0.54 13.60 -4.06
CA LEU A 50 0.56 14.55 -4.25
C LEU A 50 1.67 13.94 -5.12
N ILE A 51 1.97 12.65 -4.91
CA ILE A 51 2.95 11.90 -5.67
C ILE A 51 2.27 10.67 -6.25
N THR A 52 2.39 10.48 -7.56
CA THR A 52 1.96 9.25 -8.24
C THR A 52 3.18 8.54 -8.79
N LYS A 53 3.51 7.38 -8.21
CA LYS A 53 4.64 6.56 -8.63
C LYS A 53 4.29 5.08 -8.49
N GLU A 54 3.82 4.50 -9.58
CA GLU A 54 3.61 3.05 -9.67
C GLU A 54 4.93 2.32 -9.39
N MET A 55 4.87 1.34 -8.50
CA MET A 55 5.99 0.44 -8.23
C MET A 55 5.68 -0.93 -8.84
N PRO A 56 6.58 -1.48 -9.67
CA PRO A 56 6.38 -2.81 -10.23
C PRO A 56 6.31 -3.87 -9.12
N MET A 57 5.43 -4.83 -9.32
CA MET A 57 5.34 -6.05 -8.54
C MET A 57 5.85 -7.20 -9.42
N TRP A 58 6.65 -8.09 -8.82
CA TRP A 58 7.23 -9.22 -9.53
C TRP A 58 6.84 -10.51 -8.85
N ASP A 59 6.55 -11.53 -9.66
CA ASP A 59 6.57 -12.91 -9.19
C ASP A 59 8.01 -13.33 -8.87
N LEU A 60 8.16 -14.35 -8.03
CA LEU A 60 9.47 -14.82 -7.59
C LEU A 60 10.39 -15.19 -8.76
N ALA A 61 9.83 -15.79 -9.82
CA ALA A 61 10.58 -16.18 -11.02
C ALA A 61 11.09 -14.97 -11.84
N ASP A 62 10.44 -13.82 -11.70
CA ASP A 62 10.68 -12.64 -12.54
C ASP A 62 11.38 -11.49 -11.82
N CYS A 63 11.52 -11.59 -10.49
CA CYS A 63 12.12 -10.52 -9.70
C CYS A 63 13.60 -10.28 -10.08
N PRO A 64 13.94 -9.09 -10.64
CA PRO A 64 15.30 -8.79 -11.08
C PRO A 64 16.27 -8.70 -9.90
N LEU A 65 15.79 -8.33 -8.72
CA LEU A 65 16.61 -8.26 -7.50
C LEU A 65 16.88 -9.67 -6.95
N CYS A 66 15.90 -10.57 -6.98
CA CYS A 66 16.11 -11.96 -6.55
C CYS A 66 17.11 -12.68 -7.46
N LYS A 67 17.07 -12.42 -8.77
CA LYS A 67 18.07 -12.93 -9.73
C LYS A 67 19.49 -12.43 -9.44
N GLN A 68 19.62 -11.29 -8.77
CA GLN A 68 20.91 -10.73 -8.31
C GLN A 68 21.32 -11.22 -6.90
N GLY A 69 20.54 -12.12 -6.29
CA GLY A 69 20.81 -12.67 -4.96
C GLY A 69 20.14 -11.93 -3.80
N SER A 70 19.28 -10.95 -4.07
CA SER A 70 18.48 -10.31 -3.01
C SER A 70 17.41 -11.27 -2.48
N GLU A 71 17.09 -11.16 -1.19
CA GLU A 71 16.00 -11.89 -0.55
C GLU A 71 14.82 -10.95 -0.26
N ALA A 72 13.60 -11.37 -0.59
CA ALA A 72 12.39 -10.61 -0.27
C ALA A 72 11.97 -10.86 1.18
N ILE A 73 12.35 -9.96 2.08
CA ILE A 73 12.08 -10.07 3.53
C ILE A 73 10.85 -9.23 3.88
N ARG A 74 9.82 -9.86 4.47
CA ARG A 74 8.67 -9.12 5.00
C ARG A 74 9.06 -8.49 6.36
N PRO A 75 9.06 -7.15 6.51
CA PRO A 75 9.77 -6.51 7.61
C PRO A 75 9.32 -6.90 9.03
N ARG A 76 8.03 -7.19 9.22
CA ARG A 76 7.46 -7.45 10.55
C ARG A 76 6.98 -8.90 10.76
N GLN A 77 7.18 -9.77 9.77
CA GLN A 77 6.69 -11.15 9.83
C GLN A 77 7.67 -12.11 9.14
N PRO A 78 8.23 -13.09 9.88
CA PRO A 78 8.15 -13.24 11.34
C PRO A 78 8.87 -12.09 12.07
N ALA A 79 8.69 -11.95 13.38
CA ALA A 79 9.13 -10.76 14.13
C ALA A 79 10.65 -10.54 14.06
N GLU A 80 11.43 -11.62 13.94
CA GLU A 80 12.88 -11.61 13.77
C GLU A 80 13.36 -10.88 12.50
N ASN A 81 12.52 -10.77 11.46
CA ASN A 81 12.88 -10.04 10.25
C ASN A 81 13.18 -8.56 10.54
N TRP A 82 12.50 -7.97 11.53
CA TRP A 82 12.73 -6.58 11.90
C TRP A 82 14.12 -6.39 12.50
N ALA A 83 14.55 -7.34 13.35
CA ALA A 83 15.88 -7.32 13.94
C ALA A 83 16.96 -7.50 12.86
N ARG A 84 16.76 -8.42 11.91
CA ARG A 84 17.69 -8.66 10.79
C ARG A 84 17.87 -7.42 9.90
N LEU A 85 16.78 -6.71 9.58
CA LEU A 85 16.82 -5.53 8.73
C LEU A 85 17.42 -4.28 9.40
N ASN A 86 17.49 -4.26 10.74
CA ASN A 86 18.04 -3.15 11.52
C ASN A 86 19.33 -3.55 12.28
N ALA A 87 19.94 -4.68 11.92
CA ALA A 87 21.19 -5.11 12.53
C ALA A 87 22.31 -4.11 12.19
N PRO A 88 23.15 -3.71 13.16
CA PRO A 88 24.33 -2.93 12.85
C PRO A 88 25.27 -3.76 11.97
N TYR A 89 25.74 -3.15 10.87
CA TYR A 89 26.72 -3.73 9.96
C TYR A 89 28.11 -3.84 10.60
#